data_AF-A0A099KRV2-F1
#
_entry.id   AF-A0A099KRV2-F1
#
_cell.length_a   1.000
_cell.length_b   1.000
_cell.length_c   1.000
_cell.angle_alpha   90.00
_cell.angle_beta   90.00
_cell.angle_gamma   90.00
#
_symmetry.space_group_name_H-M   'P 1'
#
loop_
_entity.id
_entity.type
_entity.pdbx_description
1 polymer ?
#
loop_
_entity_poly.entity_id
_entity_poly.type
_entity_poly.pdbx_seq_one_letter_code
_entity_poly.pdbx_strand_id
1 'polypeptide(L)'
;MVASGGTDMFLAGVNRTIEAGARLGVHSWSDGSGKVALDYPRDHQEHIKYLDYYSVMGIPADFYWYTLEAASAENIHWMTAQEIAQYGILTD
;
A
#
# COMPACT_ATOMS: atom_id res chain seq x y z
N MET A 1 -13.14 -8.05 -0.75
CA MET A 1 -11.97 -7.37 -1.35
C MET A 1 -11.67 -6.14 -0.52
N VAL A 2 -10.39 -5.79 -0.43
CA VAL A 2 -9.89 -4.61 0.29
C VAL A 2 -8.91 -3.91 -0.66
N ALA A 3 -8.98 -2.59 -0.79
CA ALA A 3 -8.08 -1.84 -1.67
C ALA A 3 -7.87 -0.40 -1.18
N SER A 4 -6.84 0.28 -1.71
CA SER A 4 -6.54 1.68 -1.40
C SER A 4 -6.36 1.89 0.11
N GLY A 5 -6.94 2.94 0.70
CA GLY A 5 -6.93 3.16 2.16
C GLY A 5 -7.52 2.00 2.98
N GLY A 6 -8.34 1.13 2.38
CA GLY A 6 -8.77 -0.11 3.02
C GLY A 6 -7.61 -1.07 3.25
N THR A 7 -6.64 -1.13 2.33
CA THR A 7 -5.42 -1.93 2.49
C THR A 7 -4.57 -1.40 3.62
N ASP A 8 -4.44 -0.09 3.75
CA ASP A 8 -3.79 0.51 4.92
C ASP A 8 -4.52 0.09 6.20
N MET A 9 -5.85 0.24 6.29
CA MET A 9 -6.60 -0.23 7.47
C MET A 9 -6.41 -1.73 7.77
N PHE A 10 -6.32 -2.59 6.74
CA PHE A 10 -6.01 -4.01 6.92
C PHE A 10 -4.62 -4.22 7.53
N LEU A 11 -3.62 -3.45 7.11
CA LEU A 11 -2.26 -3.52 7.62
C LEU A 11 -2.13 -3.09 9.09
N ALA A 12 -3.10 -2.32 9.60
CA ALA A 12 -3.20 -1.99 11.02
C ALA A 12 -3.63 -3.16 11.93
N GLY A 13 -4.06 -4.28 11.35
CA GLY A 13 -4.45 -5.47 12.10
C GLY A 13 -3.26 -6.15 12.77
N VAL A 14 -3.43 -6.59 14.02
CA VAL A 14 -2.42 -7.41 14.73
C VAL A 14 -2.29 -8.80 14.10
N ASN A 15 -3.43 -9.41 13.73
CA ASN A 15 -3.48 -10.66 12.98
C ASN A 15 -4.09 -10.37 11.61
N ARG A 16 -3.39 -10.76 10.55
CA ARG A 16 -3.71 -10.45 9.15
C ARG A 16 -3.73 -11.74 8.34
N THR A 17 -4.94 -12.18 8.00
CA THR A 17 -5.19 -13.37 7.21
C THR A 17 -6.03 -13.04 5.98
N ILE A 18 -5.92 -13.88 4.95
CA ILE A 18 -6.69 -13.75 3.71
C ILE A 18 -7.25 -15.13 3.35
N GLU A 19 -8.56 -15.22 3.19
CA GLU A 19 -9.24 -16.44 2.73
C GLU A 19 -9.08 -16.66 1.22
N ALA A 20 -9.27 -17.90 0.77
CA ALA A 20 -9.23 -18.23 -0.65
C ALA A 20 -10.23 -17.37 -1.46
N GLY A 21 -9.73 -16.70 -2.50
CA GLY A 21 -10.53 -15.83 -3.37
C GLY A 21 -10.66 -14.38 -2.88
N ALA A 22 -10.20 -14.05 -1.67
CA ALA A 22 -10.07 -12.65 -1.27
C ALA A 22 -8.92 -11.95 -2.04
N ARG A 23 -9.06 -10.63 -2.19
CA ARG A 23 -8.15 -9.79 -2.98
C ARG A 23 -7.78 -8.55 -2.17
N LEU A 24 -6.47 -8.27 -2.14
CA LEU A 24 -5.89 -7.07 -1.58
C LEU A 24 -5.35 -6.20 -2.72
N GLY A 25 -5.74 -4.93 -2.75
CA GLY A 25 -5.45 -4.01 -3.84
C GLY A 25 -4.63 -2.81 -3.40
N VAL A 26 -3.66 -2.39 -4.20
CA VAL A 26 -2.85 -1.20 -3.96
C VAL A 26 -2.86 -0.30 -5.18
N HIS A 27 -2.66 1.00 -4.95
CA HIS A 27 -2.47 2.01 -6.00
C HIS A 27 -1.87 3.29 -5.43
N SER A 28 -1.40 4.15 -6.32
CA SER A 28 -0.86 5.47 -5.99
C SER A 28 -1.93 6.44 -5.51
N TRP A 29 -1.63 7.34 -4.58
CA TRP A 29 -2.59 8.36 -4.20
C TRP A 29 -2.56 9.60 -5.12
N SER A 30 -3.66 10.36 -5.11
CA SER A 30 -3.81 11.67 -5.75
C SER A 30 -4.16 12.70 -4.68
N ASP A 31 -3.66 13.93 -4.82
CA ASP A 31 -3.96 15.03 -3.90
C ASP A 31 -5.25 15.79 -4.25
N GLY A 32 -5.94 15.37 -5.33
CA GLY A 32 -7.17 16.02 -5.81
C GLY A 32 -6.96 17.31 -6.60
N SER A 33 -5.72 17.82 -6.71
CA SER A 33 -5.35 18.98 -7.53
C SER A 33 -4.86 18.59 -8.93
N GLY A 34 -4.82 17.30 -9.23
CA GLY A 34 -4.28 16.73 -10.46
C GLY A 34 -2.83 16.25 -10.35
N LYS A 35 -2.23 16.33 -9.16
CA LYS A 35 -0.93 15.70 -8.88
C LYS A 35 -1.10 14.33 -8.23
N VAL A 36 -0.24 13.41 -8.61
CA VAL A 36 -0.13 12.07 -8.01
C VAL A 36 1.13 11.96 -7.16
N ALA A 37 1.22 10.90 -6.37
CA ALA A 37 2.34 10.71 -5.44
C ALA A 37 3.72 10.88 -6.08
N LEU A 38 3.93 10.33 -7.29
CA LEU A 38 5.23 10.38 -7.97
C LEU A 38 5.56 11.75 -8.60
N ASP A 39 4.63 12.71 -8.60
CA ASP A 39 4.92 14.11 -8.98
C ASP A 39 5.63 14.87 -7.85
N TYR A 40 5.60 14.33 -6.63
CA TYR A 40 6.29 14.90 -5.48
C TYR A 40 7.74 14.39 -5.43
N PRO A 41 8.72 15.25 -5.04
CA PRO A 41 10.07 14.81 -4.76
C PRO A 41 10.10 13.70 -3.71
N ARG A 42 11.00 12.73 -3.84
CA ARG A 42 11.05 11.54 -2.96
C ARG A 42 11.26 11.90 -1.47
N ASP A 43 11.85 13.04 -1.18
CA ASP A 43 12.07 13.61 0.17
C ASP A 43 10.94 14.54 0.65
N HIS A 44 9.86 14.68 -0.13
CA HIS A 44 8.72 15.52 0.22
C HIS A 44 7.96 14.96 1.44
N GLN A 45 7.48 15.86 2.30
CA GLN A 45 6.82 15.52 3.57
C GLN A 45 5.57 14.63 3.41
N GLU A 46 4.88 14.72 2.27
CA GLU A 46 3.72 13.88 1.96
C GLU A 46 4.04 12.38 1.93
N HIS A 47 5.28 11.99 1.64
CA HIS A 47 5.72 10.60 1.71
C HIS A 47 5.98 10.14 3.14
N ILE A 48 6.47 11.04 4.00
CA ILE A 48 6.91 10.73 5.37
C ILE A 48 5.78 10.12 6.19
N LYS A 49 4.55 10.65 6.09
CA LYS A 49 3.39 10.11 6.83
C LYS A 49 3.09 8.64 6.52
N TYR A 50 3.28 8.21 5.27
CA TYR A 50 3.07 6.81 4.86
C TYR A 50 4.25 5.92 5.26
N LEU A 51 5.47 6.42 5.11
CA LEU A 51 6.68 5.71 5.53
C LEU A 51 6.66 5.43 7.03
N ASP A 52 6.30 6.44 7.84
CA ASP A 52 6.14 6.31 9.29
C ASP A 52 5.02 5.30 9.62
N TYR A 53 3.88 5.40 8.94
CA TYR A 53 2.77 4.48 9.12
C TYR A 53 3.19 3.02 8.87
N TYR A 54 3.81 2.72 7.73
CA TYR A 54 4.24 1.34 7.41
C TYR A 54 5.34 0.85 8.35
N SER A 55 6.25 1.74 8.77
CA SER A 55 7.25 1.42 9.79
C SER A 55 6.61 0.94 11.10
N VAL A 56 5.57 1.65 11.58
CA VAL A 56 4.82 1.25 12.79
C VAL A 56 4.09 -0.08 12.59
N MET A 57 3.56 -0.36 11.40
CA MET A 57 2.89 -1.62 11.07
C MET A 57 3.85 -2.78 10.77
N GLY A 58 5.17 -2.57 10.90
CA GLY A 58 6.18 -3.58 10.59
C GLY A 58 6.22 -3.95 9.10
N ILE A 59 5.78 -3.05 8.22
CA ILE A 59 5.78 -3.23 6.77
C ILE A 59 7.03 -2.55 6.18
N PRO A 60 7.79 -3.23 5.33
CA PRO A 60 8.95 -2.67 4.65
C PRO A 60 8.65 -1.37 3.90
N ALA A 61 9.56 -0.38 3.99
CA ALA A 61 9.36 0.93 3.37
C ALA A 61 9.30 0.89 1.83
N ASP A 62 9.88 -0.14 1.20
CA ASP A 62 9.77 -0.37 -0.24
C ASP A 62 8.36 -0.73 -0.69
N PHE A 63 7.53 -1.31 0.19
CA PHE A 63 6.11 -1.54 -0.08
C PHE A 63 5.39 -0.24 -0.47
N TYR A 64 5.66 0.86 0.23
CA TYR A 64 5.07 2.17 -0.11
C TYR A 64 5.40 2.58 -1.54
N TRP A 65 6.67 2.54 -1.91
CA TRP A 65 7.09 2.96 -3.25
C TRP A 65 6.52 2.03 -4.32
N TYR A 66 6.47 0.73 -4.02
CA TYR A 66 5.80 -0.25 -4.86
C TYR A 66 4.32 0.08 -5.07
N THR A 67 3.55 0.49 -4.05
CA THR A 67 2.12 0.82 -4.25
C THR A 67 1.93 2.00 -5.20
N LEU A 68 2.85 2.99 -5.16
CA LEU A 68 2.82 4.15 -6.05
C LEU A 68 3.12 3.79 -7.51
N GLU A 69 3.92 2.75 -7.74
CA GLU A 69 4.33 2.30 -9.08
C GLU A 69 3.39 1.23 -9.65
N ALA A 70 2.74 0.44 -8.79
CA ALA A 70 1.92 -0.71 -9.19
C ALA A 70 0.67 -0.32 -9.97
N ALA A 71 0.03 0.81 -9.63
CA ALA A 71 -1.13 1.33 -10.34
C ALA A 71 -1.28 2.84 -10.13
N SER A 72 -1.86 3.54 -11.12
CA SER A 72 -2.27 4.93 -10.97
C SER A 72 -3.43 5.07 -9.98
N ALA A 73 -3.69 6.29 -9.51
CA ALA A 73 -4.75 6.59 -8.54
C ALA A 73 -6.18 6.17 -8.97
N GLU A 74 -6.40 6.06 -10.29
CA GLU A 74 -7.68 5.67 -10.88
C GLU A 74 -7.80 4.16 -11.14
N ASN A 75 -6.75 3.39 -10.86
CA ASN A 75 -6.67 1.95 -11.09
C ASN A 75 -6.39 1.20 -9.80
N ILE A 76 -6.46 -0.14 -9.87
CA ILE A 76 -6.11 -1.01 -8.74
C ILE A 76 -5.20 -2.12 -9.24
N HIS A 77 -4.03 -2.25 -8.63
CA HIS A 77 -3.22 -3.46 -8.75
C HIS A 77 -3.67 -4.46 -7.70
N TRP A 78 -4.21 -5.60 -8.14
CA TRP A 78 -4.53 -6.71 -7.24
C TRP A 78 -3.28 -7.52 -6.98
N MET A 79 -2.78 -7.47 -5.75
CA MET A 79 -1.53 -8.13 -5.40
C MET A 79 -1.63 -9.64 -5.61
N THR A 80 -0.56 -10.21 -6.16
CA THR A 80 -0.33 -11.65 -6.26
C THR A 80 0.07 -12.22 -4.90
N ALA A 81 -0.05 -13.54 -4.75
CA ALA A 81 0.41 -14.22 -3.55
C ALA A 81 1.91 -14.01 -3.29
N GLN A 82 2.71 -13.89 -4.36
CA GLN A 82 4.15 -13.64 -4.29
C GLN A 82 4.44 -12.24 -3.72
N GLU A 83 3.74 -11.22 -4.19
CA GLU A 83 3.90 -9.85 -3.67
C GLU A 83 3.44 -9.74 -2.22
N ILE A 84 2.31 -10.39 -1.87
CA ILE A 84 1.81 -10.45 -0.49
C ILE A 84 2.86 -11.07 0.44
N ALA A 85 3.49 -12.17 0.01
CA ALA A 85 4.57 -12.82 0.77
C ALA A 85 5.84 -11.97 0.84
N GLN A 86 6.23 -11.32 -0.27
CA GLN A 86 7.43 -10.47 -0.35
C GLN A 86 7.40 -9.35 0.69
N TYR A 87 6.25 -8.70 0.88
CA TYR A 87 6.12 -7.57 1.80
C TYR A 87 5.65 -7.95 3.21
N GLY A 88 5.55 -9.25 3.53
CA GLY A 88 5.15 -9.70 4.88
C GLY A 88 3.78 -9.19 5.31
N ILE A 89 2.84 -9.13 4.37
CA ILE A 89 1.50 -8.54 4.57
C ILE A 89 0.66 -9.38 5.55
N LEU A 90 0.88 -10.70 5.57
CA LEU A 90 0.17 -11.64 6.45
C LEU A 90 1.01 -11.97 7.68
N THR A 91 0.35 -12.39 8.76
CA THR A 91 0.99 -12.73 10.05
C THR A 91 0.92 -14.21 10.38
N ASP A 92 0.22 -15.00 9.57
CA ASP A 92 -0.06 -16.42 9.78
C ASP A 92 0.65 -17.27 8.72
#